data_AF-A0AAV0IZG3-F1
#
_entry.id   AF-A0AAV0IZG3-F1
#
_cell.length_a   1.000
_cell.length_b   1.000
_cell.length_c   1.000
_cell.angle_alpha   90.00
_cell.angle_beta   90.00
_cell.angle_gamma   90.00
#
_symmetry.space_group_name_H-M   'P 1'
#
loop_
_entity.id
_entity.type
_entity.pdbx_description
1 polymer ?
#
loop_
_entity_poly.entity_id
_entity_poly.type
_entity_poly.pdbx_seq_one_letter_code
_entity_poly.pdbx_strand_id
1 'polypeptide(L)' 'MHYTQVTEIRRRLHRDWTVRIDHVFREANFAADHLASIGQSKPIGVHVIDRPCTSLLYWLYFDRVGSETPRFVRMQ' A
#
# COMPACT_ATOMS: atom_id res chain seq x y z
N MET A 1 -23.17 -11.71 2.36
CA MET A 1 -22.23 -11.80 1.22
C MET A 1 -20.85 -11.29 1.64
N HIS A 2 -19.97 -12.16 2.17
CA HIS A 2 -18.59 -11.80 2.58
C HIS A 2 -17.51 -12.66 1.87
N TYR A 3 -17.90 -13.58 0.99
CA TYR A 3 -16.99 -14.57 0.37
C TYR A 3 -16.40 -14.14 -0.98
N THR A 4 -16.83 -13.01 -1.54
CA THR A 4 -16.47 -12.60 -2.90
C THR A 4 -15.01 -12.16 -3.00
N GLN A 5 -14.52 -11.37 -2.03
CA GLN A 5 -13.15 -10.87 -2.04
C GLN A 5 -12.10 -11.99 -1.88
N VAL A 6 -12.32 -12.91 -0.94
CA VAL A 6 -11.39 -14.05 -0.70
C VAL A 6 -11.32 -14.95 -1.94
N THR A 7 -12.46 -15.24 -2.57
CA THR A 7 -12.51 -16.03 -3.81
C THR A 7 -11.76 -15.33 -4.94
N GLU A 8 -11.93 -14.02 -5.08
CA GLU A 8 -11.25 -13.22 -6.09
C GLU A 8 -9.74 -13.08 -5.85
N ILE A 9 -9.29 -13.06 -4.59
CA ILE A 9 -7.87 -13.12 -4.24
C ILE A 9 -7.30 -14.48 -4.62
N ARG A 10 -7.95 -15.59 -4.23
CA ARG A 10 -7.52 -16.95 -4.60
C ARG A 10 -7.40 -17.12 -6.11
N ARG A 11 -8.38 -16.63 -6.87
CA ARG A 11 -8.35 -16.67 -8.34
C ARG A 11 -7.15 -15.90 -8.92
N ARG A 12 -6.74 -14.78 -8.31
CA ARG A 12 -5.55 -14.03 -8.72
C ARG A 12 -4.27 -14.80 -8.39
N LEU A 13 -4.18 -15.43 -7.22
CA LEU A 13 -3.02 -16.22 -6.80
C LEU A 13 -2.71 -17.41 -7.74
N HIS A 14 -3.73 -17.96 -8.42
CA HIS A 14 -3.57 -19.08 -9.37
C HIS A 14 -3.22 -18.68 -10.81
N ARG A 15 -2.93 -17.40 -11.08
CA ARG A 15 -2.47 -16.99 -12.42
C ARG A 15 -1.02 -17.40 -12.65
N ASP A 16 -0.54 -17.20 -13.87
CA ASP A 16 0.83 -17.50 -14.28
C ASP A 16 1.83 -16.42 -13.80
N TRP A 17 1.95 -16.28 -12.48
CA TRP A 17 2.88 -15.39 -11.79
C TRP A 17 3.23 -15.95 -10.42
N THR A 18 4.46 -15.73 -9.98
CA THR A 18 4.91 -16.13 -8.64
C THR A 18 4.53 -15.06 -7.63
N VAL A 19 3.75 -15.42 -6.61
CA VAL A 19 3.36 -14.51 -5.53
C VAL A 19 4.06 -14.90 -4.24
N ARG A 20 4.73 -13.92 -3.61
CA ARG A 20 5.25 -14.03 -2.25
C ARG A 20 4.44 -13.07 -1.36
N ILE A 21 4.02 -13.56 -0.20
CA ILE A 21 3.29 -12.76 0.79
C ILE A 21 4.22 -12.61 1.99
N ASP A 22 4.62 -11.37 2.27
CA ASP A 22 5.44 -11.04 3.43
C ASP A 22 4.65 -10.12 4.35
N HIS A 23 4.81 -10.32 5.65
CA HIS A 23 4.31 -9.37 6.63
C HIS A 23 5.34 -8.27 6.83
N VAL A 24 4.93 -7.01 6.64
CA VAL A 24 5.74 -5.83 6.95
C VAL A 24 5.13 -5.08 8.12
N PHE A 25 5.97 -4.47 8.95
CA PHE A 25 5.46 -3.55 9.97
C PHE A 25 4.73 -2.40 9.31
N ARG A 26 3.69 -1.89 9.96
CA ARG A 26 2.91 -0.78 9.40
C ARG A 26 3.76 0.48 9.23
N GLU A 27 4.76 0.63 10.08
CA GLU A 27 5.80 1.65 10.08
C GLU A 27 6.74 1.57 8.86
N ALA A 28 6.70 0.47 8.11
CA ALA A 28 7.41 0.29 6.86
C ALA A 28 6.49 0.44 5.63
N ASN A 29 5.18 0.63 5.81
CA ASN A 29 4.17 0.61 4.74
C ASN A 29 3.61 2.00 4.41
N PHE A 30 4.33 3.08 4.73
CA PHE A 30 3.82 4.45 4.62
C PHE A 30 3.52 4.87 3.18
N ALA A 31 4.32 4.45 2.20
CA ALA A 31 4.07 4.80 0.80
C ALA A 31 2.72 4.24 0.31
N ALA A 32 2.41 2.98 0.64
CA ALA A 32 1.14 2.35 0.31
C ALA A 32 -0.04 3.01 1.04
N ASP A 33 0.09 3.27 2.34
CA ASP A 33 -0.94 3.97 3.14
C ASP A 33 -1.22 5.38 2.57
N HIS A 34 -0.17 6.12 2.18
CA HIS A 34 -0.28 7.45 1.58
C HIS A 34 -0.98 7.41 0.22
N LEU A 35 -0.62 6.46 -0.64
CA LEU A 35 -1.29 6.27 -1.94
C LEU A 35 -2.75 5.87 -1.79
N ALA A 36 -3.09 5.03 -0.80
CA ALA A 36 -4.47 4.67 -0.50
C ALA A 36 -5.28 5.90 -0.05
N SER A 37 -4.70 6.77 0.79
CA SER A 37 -5.32 8.04 1.20
C SER A 37 -5.57 8.97 0.01
N ILE A 38 -4.61 9.10 -0.91
CA ILE A 38 -4.80 9.87 -2.15
C ILE A 38 -5.96 9.26 -2.96
N GLY A 39 -5.97 7.94 -3.14
CA GLY A 39 -6.99 7.24 -3.93
C GLY A 39 -8.41 7.39 -3.37
N GLN A 40 -8.58 7.47 -2.05
CA GLN A 40 -9.88 7.71 -1.41
C GLN A 40 -10.57 8.98 -1.92
N SER A 41 -9.78 10.01 -2.23
CA SER A 41 -10.30 11.31 -2.72
C SER A 41 -10.62 11.33 -4.22
N LYS A 42 -10.36 10.23 -4.95
CA LYS A 42 -10.50 10.17 -6.41
C LYS A 42 -11.76 9.39 -6.84
N PRO A 43 -12.31 9.69 -8.03
CA PRO A 43 -13.37 8.87 -8.61
C PRO A 43 -12.94 7.41 -8.79
N ILE A 44 -13.90 6.49 -8.83
CA ILE A 44 -13.62 5.09 -9.16
C ILE A 44 -12.98 5.00 -10.55
N GLY A 45 -11.84 4.33 -10.66
CA GLY A 45 -11.10 4.19 -11.91
C GLY A 45 -9.62 3.90 -11.67
N VAL A 46 -8.86 3.88 -12.76
CA VAL A 46 -7.39 3.80 -12.72
C VAL A 46 -6.84 5.21 -12.84
N HIS A 47 -6.04 5.62 -11.86
CA HIS A 47 -5.37 6.92 -11.85
C HIS A 47 -3.87 6.69 -11.95
N VAL A 48 -3.27 7.20 -13.02
CA VAL A 48 -1.82 7.12 -13.23
C VAL A 48 -1.20 8.43 -12.76
N ILE A 49 -0.16 8.33 -11.93
CA ILE A 49 0.59 9.46 -11.42
C ILE A 49 1.96 9.44 -12.10
N ASP A 50 2.13 10.21 -13.17
CA ASP A 50 3.34 10.19 -14.02
C ASP A 50 4.58 10.75 -13.31
N ARG A 51 4.41 11.51 -12.24
CA ARG A 51 5.50 12.01 -11.39
C ARG A 51 5.13 11.85 -9.94
N PRO A 52 6.02 11.28 -9.09
CA PRO A 52 5.71 11.12 -7.68
C PRO A 52 5.38 12.48 -7.07
N CYS A 53 4.20 12.58 -6.44
CA CYS A 53 3.84 13.76 -5.67
C CYS A 53 4.94 14.05 -4.64
N THR A 54 5.28 15.32 -4.41
CA THR A 54 6.34 15.69 -3.45
C THR A 54 6.09 15.11 -2.07
N SER A 55 4.82 14.96 -1.67
CA SER A 55 4.41 14.32 -0.41
C SER A 55 4.67 12.82 -0.33
N LEU A 56 4.87 12.14 -1.47
CA LEU A 56 5.18 10.71 -1.56
C LEU A 56 6.70 10.45 -1.64
N LEU A 57 7.48 11.41 -2.17
CA LEU A 57 8.94 11.27 -2.34
C LEU A 57 9.65 10.88 -1.04
N TYR A 58 9.24 11.47 0.08
CA TYR A 58 9.81 11.18 1.39
C TYR A 58 9.60 9.71 1.80
N TRP A 59 8.42 9.16 1.54
CA TRP A 59 8.11 7.76 1.86
C TRP A 59 8.81 6.78 0.91
N LEU A 60 8.91 7.11 -0.38
CA LEU A 60 9.65 6.30 -1.35
C LEU A 60 11.14 6.24 -1.04
N TYR A 61 11.71 7.30 -0.46
CA TYR A 61 13.09 7.27 0.02
C TYR A 61 13.25 6.25 1.16
N PHE A 62 12.30 6.19 2.11
CA PHE A 62 12.33 5.21 3.18
C PHE A 62 12.22 3.77 2.70
N ASP A 63 11.33 3.49 1.74
CA ASP A 63 11.24 2.17 1.09
C ASP A 63 12.59 1.76 0.48
N ARG A 64 13.29 2.71 -0.16
CA ARG A 64 14.59 2.46 -0.78
C ARG A 64 15.69 2.16 0.24
N VAL A 65 15.71 2.84 1.39
CA VAL A 65 16.76 2.66 2.41
C VAL A 65 16.41 1.60 3.46
N GLY A 66 15.20 1.04 3.42
CA GLY A 66 14.72 0.04 4.38
C GLY A 66 14.55 0.59 5.79
N SER A 67 14.21 1.87 5.92
CA SER A 67 14.06 2.54 7.22
C SER A 67 12.59 2.66 7.58
N GLU A 68 12.28 2.36 8.84
CA GLU A 68 10.94 2.37 9.41
C GLU A 68 10.79 3.57 10.35
N THR A 69 9.65 4.26 10.34
CA THR A 69 9.42 5.37 11.29
C THR A 69 8.41 4.97 12.36
N PRO A 70 8.79 4.96 13.65
CA PRO A 70 7.87 4.62 14.73
C PRO A 70 6.66 5.55 14.75
N ARG A 71 5.45 5.01 14.86
CA ARG A 71 4.27 5.81 15.18
C ARG A 71 4.14 5.92 16.68
N PHE A 72 4.32 7.14 17.19
CA PHE A 72 4.00 7.45 18.57
C PHE A 72 2.48 7.44 18.75
N VAL A 73 1.94 6.35 19.31
CA VAL A 73 0.55 6.30 19.75
C VAL A 73 0.48 7.04 21.08
N ARG A 74 -0.24 8.16 21.12
CA ARG A 74 -0.57 8.79 22.40
C ARG A 74 -1.48 7.84 23.17
N MET A 75 -1.03 7.37 24.33
CA MET A 75 -1.93 6.73 25.29
C MET A 75 -2.84 7.81 25.86
N GLN A 76 -4.15 7.67 25.63
CA GLN A 76 -5.20 8.48 26.25
C GLN A 76 -5.60 7.88 27.59
#